data_AF-A0A5J6TZ36-F1
#
_entry.id   AF-A0A5J6TZ36-F1
#
_cell.length_a   1.000
_cell.length_b   1.000
_cell.length_c   1.000
_cell.angle_alpha   90.00
_cell.angle_beta   90.00
_cell.angle_gamma   90.00
#
_symmetry.space_group_name_H-M   'P 1'
#
loop_
_entity.id
_entity.type
_entity.pdbx_description
1 polymer ?
#
loop_
_entity_poly.entity_id
_entity_poly.type
_entity_poly.pdbx_seq_one_letter_code
_entity_poly.pdbx_strand_id
1 'polypeptide(L)'
;MRVTGRRTIPTMPMKEFDDARARMPPRLAARTQPMRACATRSLGCPCCGAARRLLWLCFAAVRHGDTGNAEMLAGEAEHHLGTGPHSPGCPQVAPPSAPYRWPPVRGRVPVRRGRAGPLVAATDASVRDARAYGIGYVVDTGRWGMRARPFRHQDPTGPGTVLVGELRAVNLLVDDVGDAPDLLVLVDSLSALHYLRAWQRGDTSRFPAGYDLRPRRARPPTLVRLAERVAHRPGLRTEHVKGHSGHPLNETADSLASIARRGLARPLDPTARAESLVTAFLRAWHDGHGLAA
;
A
#
# COMPACT_ATOMS: atom_id res chain seq x y z
N MET A 1 -47.55 27.16 10.15
CA MET A 1 -47.11 25.86 10.70
C MET A 1 -45.99 25.29 9.83
N ARG A 2 -44.72 25.35 10.25
CA ARG A 2 -43.61 24.69 9.54
C ARG A 2 -43.44 23.28 10.07
N VAL A 3 -43.89 22.28 9.32
CA VAL A 3 -43.54 20.87 9.56
C VAL A 3 -42.28 20.57 8.77
N THR A 4 -41.10 20.60 9.41
CA THR A 4 -39.85 20.09 8.80
C THR A 4 -39.00 19.35 9.82
N GLY A 5 -39.59 18.37 10.50
CA GLY A 5 -38.81 17.33 11.18
C GLY A 5 -38.33 16.30 10.15
N ARG A 6 -37.19 16.51 9.49
CA ARG A 6 -36.51 15.41 8.77
C ARG A 6 -36.13 14.35 9.81
N ARG A 7 -36.94 13.29 9.96
CA ARG A 7 -36.54 12.10 10.73
C ARG A 7 -35.26 11.55 10.12
N THR A 8 -34.14 11.80 10.79
CA THR A 8 -32.85 11.23 10.45
C THR A 8 -32.94 9.73 10.72
N ILE A 9 -32.92 8.93 9.65
CA ILE A 9 -32.95 7.48 9.78
C ILE A 9 -31.61 7.06 10.39
N PRO A 10 -31.63 6.30 11.51
CA PRO A 10 -30.40 5.90 12.15
C PRO A 10 -29.54 5.05 11.21
N THR A 11 -28.23 5.15 11.40
CA THR A 11 -27.28 4.22 10.79
C THR A 11 -27.48 2.83 11.38
N MET A 12 -27.26 1.81 10.57
CA MET A 12 -27.26 0.41 11.01
C MET A 12 -25.95 0.09 11.75
N PRO A 13 -25.99 -0.64 12.88
CA PRO A 13 -24.81 -1.23 13.48
C PRO A 13 -24.00 -2.05 12.47
N MET A 14 -22.68 -1.97 12.59
CA MET A 14 -21.78 -2.63 11.64
C MET A 14 -21.96 -4.14 11.59
N LYS A 15 -22.14 -4.76 12.77
CA LYS A 15 -22.41 -6.18 12.91
C LYS A 15 -23.70 -6.59 12.21
N GLU A 16 -24.75 -5.80 12.34
CA GLU A 16 -26.05 -6.09 11.72
C GLU A 16 -25.95 -6.07 10.18
N PHE A 17 -25.19 -5.13 9.63
CA PHE A 17 -24.93 -5.11 8.18
C PHE A 17 -24.18 -6.35 7.71
N ASP A 18 -23.13 -6.73 8.43
CA ASP A 18 -22.30 -7.89 8.07
C ASP A 18 -23.08 -9.21 8.21
N ASP A 19 -23.92 -9.34 9.25
CA ASP A 19 -24.80 -10.50 9.46
C ASP A 19 -25.89 -10.59 8.38
N ALA A 20 -26.48 -9.47 7.97
CA ALA A 20 -27.47 -9.44 6.90
C ALA A 20 -26.86 -9.80 5.54
N ARG A 21 -25.66 -9.29 5.23
CA ARG A 21 -24.92 -9.62 4.00
C ARG A 21 -24.54 -11.08 3.93
N ALA A 22 -24.19 -11.70 5.07
CA ALA A 22 -23.83 -13.13 5.13
C ALA A 22 -25.00 -14.06 4.76
N ARG A 23 -26.25 -13.60 4.88
CA ARG A 23 -27.45 -14.37 4.53
C ARG A 23 -27.91 -14.16 3.09
N MET A 24 -27.23 -13.30 2.33
CA MET A 24 -27.59 -12.98 0.95
C MET A 24 -27.03 -13.98 -0.07
N PRO A 25 -27.68 -14.11 -1.24
CA PRO A 25 -27.04 -14.70 -2.41
C PRO A 25 -25.71 -13.99 -2.74
N PRO A 26 -24.67 -14.71 -3.20
CA PRO A 26 -23.32 -14.13 -3.40
C PRO A 26 -23.28 -12.89 -4.30
N ARG A 27 -24.09 -12.86 -5.37
CA ARG A 27 -24.19 -11.68 -6.26
C ARG A 27 -24.72 -10.45 -5.53
N LEU A 28 -25.77 -10.62 -4.73
CA LEU A 28 -26.39 -9.53 -3.99
C LEU A 28 -25.51 -9.05 -2.83
N ALA A 29 -24.82 -9.99 -2.17
CA ALA A 29 -23.80 -9.68 -1.17
C ALA A 29 -22.67 -8.81 -1.75
N ALA A 30 -22.18 -9.13 -2.95
CA ALA A 30 -21.15 -8.37 -3.62
C ALA A 30 -21.61 -6.96 -4.02
N ARG A 31 -22.84 -6.82 -4.49
CA ARG A 31 -23.46 -5.54 -4.90
C ARG A 31 -23.74 -4.59 -3.74
N THR A 32 -24.18 -5.12 -2.59
CA THR A 32 -24.50 -4.31 -1.41
C THR A 32 -23.24 -3.89 -0.63
N GLN A 33 -22.14 -4.63 -0.75
CA GLN A 33 -20.91 -4.37 0.00
C GLN A 33 -20.32 -2.95 -0.17
N PRO A 34 -20.23 -2.37 -1.39
CA PRO A 34 -19.81 -0.99 -1.60
C PRO A 34 -20.65 0.06 -0.87
N MET A 35 -21.88 -0.27 -0.45
CA MET A 35 -22.80 0.65 0.22
C MET A 35 -22.68 0.64 1.75
N ARG A 36 -21.75 -0.15 2.30
CA ARG A 36 -21.58 -0.31 3.75
C ARG A 36 -21.37 1.02 4.47
N ALA A 37 -20.67 1.98 3.87
CA ALA A 37 -20.43 3.29 4.48
C ALA A 37 -21.72 4.12 4.60
N CYS A 38 -22.60 4.06 3.59
CA CYS A 38 -23.94 4.62 3.61
C CYS A 38 -24.80 4.00 4.71
N ALA A 39 -24.76 2.68 4.85
CA ALA A 39 -25.53 1.97 5.88
C ALA A 39 -25.07 2.30 7.30
N THR A 40 -23.76 2.36 7.54
CA THR A 40 -23.18 2.30 8.91
C THR A 40 -22.60 3.61 9.43
N ARG A 41 -22.20 4.55 8.56
CA ARG A 41 -21.40 5.73 8.95
C ARG A 41 -21.88 7.07 8.39
N SER A 42 -22.57 7.07 7.24
CA SER A 42 -23.02 8.31 6.59
C SER A 42 -24.24 8.89 7.29
N LEU A 43 -24.02 9.59 8.39
CA LEU A 43 -25.04 10.33 9.10
C LEU A 43 -25.23 11.72 8.45
N GLY A 44 -26.47 12.13 8.21
CA GLY A 44 -26.79 13.46 7.69
C GLY A 44 -26.76 13.64 6.17
N CYS A 45 -26.23 12.70 5.39
CA CYS A 45 -26.31 12.78 3.92
C CYS A 45 -27.70 12.32 3.40
N PRO A 46 -28.47 13.17 2.69
CA PRO A 46 -29.81 12.81 2.20
C PRO A 46 -29.80 11.63 1.21
N CYS A 47 -28.82 11.62 0.31
CA CYS A 47 -28.61 10.56 -0.67
C CYS A 47 -28.35 9.21 0.02
N CYS A 48 -27.41 9.18 0.97
CA CYS A 48 -27.17 7.99 1.78
C CYS A 48 -28.38 7.61 2.66
N GLY A 49 -29.18 8.58 3.11
CA GLY A 49 -30.42 8.31 3.86
C GLY A 49 -31.47 7.57 3.01
N ALA A 50 -31.56 7.87 1.71
CA ALA A 50 -32.44 7.16 0.78
C ALA A 50 -31.91 5.73 0.51
N ALA A 51 -30.65 5.61 0.12
CA ALA A 51 -30.03 4.30 -0.14
C ALA A 51 -30.02 3.39 1.10
N ARG A 52 -29.82 3.95 2.29
CA ARG A 52 -29.90 3.18 3.56
C ARG A 52 -31.28 2.56 3.77
N ARG A 53 -32.39 3.27 3.48
CA ARG A 53 -33.73 2.68 3.57
C ARG A 53 -33.91 1.50 2.64
N LEU A 54 -33.47 1.65 1.41
CA LEU A 54 -33.56 0.61 0.40
C LEU A 54 -32.74 -0.61 0.79
N LEU A 55 -31.57 -0.42 1.41
CA LEU A 55 -30.78 -1.51 1.98
C LEU A 55 -31.50 -2.23 3.13
N TRP A 56 -32.15 -1.50 4.05
CA TRP A 56 -32.96 -2.11 5.10
C TRP A 56 -34.08 -2.99 4.53
N LEU A 57 -34.77 -2.51 3.50
CA LEU A 57 -35.83 -3.26 2.81
C LEU A 57 -35.25 -4.45 2.03
N CYS A 58 -34.11 -4.26 1.35
CA CYS A 58 -33.40 -5.33 0.65
C CYS A 58 -33.05 -6.47 1.64
N PHE A 59 -32.56 -6.12 2.82
CA PHE A 59 -32.18 -7.10 3.84
C PHE A 59 -33.42 -7.82 4.39
N ALA A 60 -34.55 -7.12 4.52
CA ALA A 60 -35.82 -7.73 4.88
C ALA A 60 -36.31 -8.70 3.80
N ALA A 61 -36.29 -8.29 2.52
CA ALA A 61 -36.69 -9.13 1.39
C ALA A 61 -35.88 -10.44 1.33
N VAL A 62 -34.56 -10.36 1.54
CA VAL A 62 -33.69 -11.55 1.64
C VAL A 62 -34.10 -12.47 2.80
N ARG A 63 -34.41 -11.92 3.98
CA ARG A 63 -34.88 -12.74 5.12
C ARG A 63 -36.20 -13.46 4.83
N HIS A 64 -37.03 -12.93 3.95
CA HIS A 64 -38.29 -13.53 3.53
C HIS A 64 -38.18 -14.40 2.27
N GLY A 65 -36.97 -14.60 1.72
CA GLY A 65 -36.74 -15.40 0.52
C GLY A 65 -37.13 -14.71 -0.79
N ASP A 66 -37.46 -13.41 -0.76
CA ASP A 66 -37.85 -12.64 -1.93
C ASP A 66 -36.63 -12.02 -2.62
N THR A 67 -35.96 -12.83 -3.43
CA THR A 67 -34.73 -12.41 -4.13
C THR A 67 -35.00 -11.39 -5.22
N GLY A 68 -36.17 -11.41 -5.86
CA GLY A 68 -36.53 -10.48 -6.93
C GLY A 68 -36.65 -9.04 -6.41
N ASN A 69 -37.41 -8.86 -5.33
CA ASN A 69 -37.52 -7.54 -4.68
C ASN A 69 -36.18 -7.11 -4.06
N ALA A 70 -35.40 -8.04 -3.52
CA ALA A 70 -34.08 -7.73 -2.98
C ALA A 70 -33.11 -7.19 -4.05
N GLU A 71 -33.13 -7.74 -5.27
CA GLU A 71 -32.30 -7.27 -6.38
C GLU A 71 -32.73 -5.89 -6.89
N MET A 72 -34.03 -5.65 -7.00
CA MET A 72 -34.59 -4.35 -7.37
C MET A 72 -34.19 -3.27 -6.36
N LEU A 73 -34.41 -3.53 -5.07
CA LEU A 73 -34.07 -2.60 -3.98
C LEU A 73 -32.58 -2.30 -3.90
N ALA A 74 -31.72 -3.29 -4.16
CA ALA A 74 -30.29 -3.07 -4.27
C ALA A 74 -29.94 -2.19 -5.49
N GLY A 75 -30.59 -2.41 -6.63
CA GLY A 75 -30.40 -1.58 -7.84
C GLY A 75 -30.81 -0.12 -7.62
N GLU A 76 -31.94 0.13 -6.96
CA GLU A 76 -32.36 1.48 -6.61
C GLU A 76 -31.40 2.14 -5.62
N ALA A 77 -30.88 1.38 -4.64
CA ALA A 77 -29.88 1.88 -3.72
C ALA A 77 -28.59 2.27 -4.45
N GLU A 78 -28.11 1.46 -5.39
CA GLU A 78 -26.98 1.79 -6.29
C GLU A 78 -27.26 3.07 -7.07
N HIS A 79 -28.45 3.18 -7.66
CA HIS A 79 -28.84 4.34 -8.45
C HIS A 79 -28.79 5.62 -7.62
N HIS A 80 -29.44 5.63 -6.44
CA HIS A 80 -29.39 6.79 -5.55
C HIS A 80 -27.97 7.18 -5.21
N LEU A 81 -27.11 6.22 -4.87
CA LEU A 81 -25.71 6.48 -4.55
C LEU A 81 -24.89 7.02 -5.73
N GLY A 82 -25.20 6.56 -6.95
CA GLY A 82 -24.48 6.93 -8.17
C GLY A 82 -24.92 8.25 -8.80
N THR A 83 -26.20 8.63 -8.67
CA THR A 83 -26.77 9.82 -9.33
C THR A 83 -27.11 10.95 -8.36
N GLY A 84 -27.28 10.66 -7.07
CA GLY A 84 -27.73 11.63 -6.08
C GLY A 84 -26.64 12.60 -5.60
N PRO A 85 -26.99 13.86 -5.27
CA PRO A 85 -26.05 14.82 -4.71
C PRO A 85 -25.68 14.44 -3.27
N HIS A 86 -24.42 14.08 -3.04
CA HIS A 86 -23.90 13.77 -1.71
C HIS A 86 -23.46 15.02 -0.97
N SER A 87 -23.53 14.96 0.36
CA SER A 87 -23.05 16.05 1.22
C SER A 87 -21.51 16.11 1.15
N PRO A 88 -20.90 17.31 1.25
CA PRO A 88 -19.44 17.45 1.36
C PRO A 88 -18.88 16.57 2.48
N GLY A 89 -17.83 15.80 2.19
CA GLY A 89 -17.22 14.88 3.15
C GLY A 89 -18.00 13.59 3.43
N CYS A 90 -19.02 13.27 2.64
CA CYS A 90 -19.78 12.03 2.79
C CYS A 90 -18.86 10.79 2.74
N PRO A 91 -18.87 9.91 3.76
CA PRO A 91 -17.97 8.75 3.81
C PRO A 91 -18.31 7.67 2.78
N GLN A 92 -19.50 7.73 2.16
CA GLN A 92 -19.90 6.86 1.05
C GLN A 92 -19.28 7.31 -0.28
N VAL A 93 -19.10 8.62 -0.45
CA VAL A 93 -18.43 9.24 -1.60
C VAL A 93 -17.14 9.85 -1.11
N ALA A 94 -16.39 9.08 -0.31
CA ALA A 94 -15.09 9.49 0.23
C ALA A 94 -14.37 10.30 -0.85
N PRO A 95 -13.81 11.48 -0.49
CA PRO A 95 -13.39 12.49 -1.47
C PRO A 95 -12.60 11.81 -2.59
N PRO A 96 -12.84 12.17 -3.88
CA PRO A 96 -12.20 11.53 -5.02
C PRO A 96 -10.75 11.41 -4.69
N SER A 97 -10.29 10.16 -4.49
CA SER A 97 -9.07 9.80 -3.79
C SER A 97 -8.08 10.95 -3.82
N ALA A 98 -8.12 11.83 -2.80
CA ALA A 98 -7.08 12.83 -2.70
C ALA A 98 -5.82 11.97 -2.60
N PRO A 99 -4.88 12.09 -3.55
CA PRO A 99 -3.68 11.30 -3.47
C PRO A 99 -3.00 11.82 -2.21
N TYR A 100 -3.15 11.10 -1.09
CA TYR A 100 -2.14 11.09 -0.05
C TYR A 100 -0.93 10.40 -0.69
N ARG A 101 -0.34 11.09 -1.67
CA ARG A 101 1.06 11.00 -2.03
C ARG A 101 1.71 11.51 -0.75
N TRP A 102 2.05 10.59 0.14
CA TRP A 102 3.38 10.70 0.70
C TRP A 102 4.28 10.35 -0.48
N PRO A 103 4.77 11.35 -1.25
CA PRO A 103 5.77 11.06 -2.25
C PRO A 103 6.93 10.35 -1.55
N PRO A 104 7.71 9.55 -2.27
CA PRO A 104 8.98 9.10 -1.71
C PRO A 104 9.75 10.30 -1.18
N VAL A 105 10.18 10.22 0.06
CA VAL A 105 11.15 11.16 0.61
C VAL A 105 12.52 10.62 0.23
N ARG A 106 13.37 11.45 -0.36
CA ARG A 106 14.69 11.09 -0.84
C ARG A 106 15.68 12.12 -0.37
N GLY A 107 16.91 11.69 -0.15
CA GLY A 107 17.99 12.59 0.23
C GLY A 107 19.34 12.00 -0.11
N ARG A 108 20.38 12.77 0.18
CA ARG A 108 21.75 12.35 0.02
C ARG A 108 22.58 12.92 1.16
N VAL A 109 23.30 12.05 1.84
CA VAL A 109 24.34 12.44 2.81
C VAL A 109 25.69 12.42 2.09
N PRO A 110 26.54 13.45 2.24
CA PRO A 110 27.92 13.41 1.75
C PRO A 110 28.71 12.29 2.42
N VAL A 111 29.30 11.40 1.63
CA VAL A 111 30.18 10.33 2.12
C VAL A 111 31.42 10.25 1.25
N ARG A 112 32.58 10.03 1.89
CA ARG A 112 33.84 9.81 1.17
C ARG A 112 33.97 8.33 0.87
N ARG A 113 33.68 7.94 -0.37
CA ARG A 113 33.83 6.55 -0.80
C ARG A 113 35.31 6.25 -1.02
N GLY A 114 35.84 5.24 -0.32
CA GLY A 114 37.24 4.84 -0.44
C GLY A 114 37.57 4.02 -1.70
N ARG A 115 36.58 3.43 -2.38
CA ARG A 115 36.80 2.50 -3.50
C ARG A 115 35.93 2.79 -4.72
N ALA A 116 36.52 2.62 -5.89
CA ALA A 116 35.80 2.44 -7.16
C ALA A 116 35.28 0.98 -7.20
N GLY A 117 33.99 0.80 -7.47
CA GLY A 117 33.34 -0.51 -7.44
C GLY A 117 31.83 -0.40 -7.63
N PRO A 118 31.12 -1.54 -7.70
CA PRO A 118 29.67 -1.57 -7.91
C PRO A 118 28.96 -0.75 -6.84
N LEU A 119 27.86 -0.07 -7.18
CA LEU A 119 27.01 0.57 -6.20
C LEU A 119 26.39 -0.51 -5.32
N VAL A 120 26.54 -0.40 -4.01
CA VAL A 120 25.94 -1.33 -3.06
C VAL A 120 24.77 -0.64 -2.40
N ALA A 121 23.59 -1.25 -2.46
CA ALA A 121 22.39 -0.73 -1.85
C ALA A 121 21.70 -1.81 -1.01
N ALA A 122 21.02 -1.42 0.05
CA ALA A 122 20.13 -2.29 0.80
C ALA A 122 18.70 -1.76 0.75
N THR A 123 17.73 -2.66 0.79
CA THR A 123 16.30 -2.33 0.79
C THR A 123 15.57 -3.14 1.83
N ASP A 124 14.55 -2.56 2.45
CA ASP A 124 13.72 -3.28 3.42
C ASP A 124 12.29 -2.72 3.48
N ALA A 125 11.35 -3.49 4.04
CA ALA A 125 9.98 -3.11 4.28
C ALA A 125 9.54 -3.36 5.73
N SER A 126 8.85 -2.37 6.29
CA SER A 126 8.34 -2.41 7.65
C SER A 126 6.81 -2.42 7.66
N VAL A 127 6.20 -3.48 8.20
CA VAL A 127 4.74 -3.62 8.36
C VAL A 127 4.41 -3.71 9.85
N ARG A 128 3.44 -2.92 10.35
CA ARG A 128 2.86 -3.12 11.70
C ARG A 128 1.35 -3.00 11.67
N ASP A 129 0.70 -3.83 12.48
CA ASP A 129 -0.69 -3.68 12.92
C ASP A 129 -1.71 -3.59 11.77
N ALA A 130 -1.36 -4.11 10.58
CA ALA A 130 -2.18 -4.09 9.36
C ALA A 130 -2.73 -2.70 8.95
N ARG A 131 -2.18 -1.60 9.48
CA ARG A 131 -2.63 -0.22 9.20
C ARG A 131 -1.82 0.48 8.12
N ALA A 132 -0.51 0.23 8.10
CA ALA A 132 0.38 0.80 7.11
C ALA A 132 1.63 -0.05 6.91
N TYR A 133 2.28 0.17 5.78
CA TYR A 133 3.63 -0.30 5.52
C TYR A 133 4.54 0.87 5.13
N GLY A 134 5.80 0.77 5.53
CA GLY A 134 6.89 1.63 5.08
C GLY A 134 7.89 0.81 4.28
N ILE A 135 8.58 1.45 3.35
CA ILE A 135 9.68 0.87 2.58
C ILE A 135 10.84 1.85 2.58
N GLY A 136 12.07 1.34 2.57
CA GLY A 136 13.29 2.14 2.62
C GLY A 136 14.39 1.54 1.74
N TYR A 137 15.30 2.41 1.28
CA TYR A 137 16.58 2.00 0.72
C TYR A 137 17.68 2.98 1.12
N VAL A 138 18.90 2.46 1.16
CA VAL A 138 20.14 3.25 1.26
C VAL A 138 21.17 2.69 0.28
N VAL A 139 22.00 3.57 -0.27
CA VAL A 139 23.12 3.26 -1.14
C VAL A 139 24.41 3.67 -0.43
N ASP A 140 25.49 2.90 -0.61
CA ASP A 140 26.82 3.15 -0.05
C ASP A 140 27.38 4.54 -0.38
N THR A 141 26.88 5.18 -1.44
CA THR A 141 27.16 6.57 -1.85
C THR A 141 26.38 7.64 -1.08
N GLY A 142 25.66 7.29 -0.01
CA GLY A 142 24.91 8.25 0.81
C GLY A 142 23.52 8.61 0.28
N ARG A 143 23.15 8.13 -0.90
CA ARG A 143 21.80 8.28 -1.45
C ARG A 143 20.84 7.39 -0.66
N TRP A 144 19.68 7.92 -0.29
CA TRP A 144 18.67 7.18 0.44
C TRP A 144 17.28 7.60 0.00
N GLY A 145 16.30 6.74 0.28
CA GLY A 145 14.90 7.11 0.13
C GLY A 145 13.97 6.19 0.88
N MET A 146 12.79 6.71 1.19
CA MET A 146 11.78 5.98 1.93
C MET A 146 10.37 6.41 1.51
N ARG A 147 9.41 5.53 1.75
CA ARG A 147 8.01 5.80 1.43
C ARG A 147 7.09 5.04 2.37
N ALA A 148 6.01 5.68 2.78
CA ALA A 148 4.96 5.04 3.54
C ALA A 148 3.67 4.97 2.73
N ARG A 149 2.86 3.94 2.97
CA ARG A 149 1.47 3.89 2.51
C ARG A 149 0.57 3.26 3.57
N PRO A 150 -0.63 3.83 3.80
CA PRO A 150 -1.66 3.13 4.55
C PRO A 150 -2.19 1.94 3.74
N PHE A 151 -2.51 0.84 4.41
CA PHE A 151 -3.29 -0.22 3.78
C PHE A 151 -4.72 0.29 3.55
N ARG A 152 -5.30 -0.03 2.40
CA ARG A 152 -6.67 0.35 2.04
C ARG A 152 -7.54 -0.89 1.94
N HIS A 153 -8.85 -0.72 2.17
CA HIS A 153 -9.82 -1.70 1.70
C HIS A 153 -9.63 -1.84 0.18
N GLN A 154 -9.29 -3.05 -0.31
CA GLN A 154 -8.84 -3.33 -1.68
C GLN A 154 -7.40 -2.93 -2.01
N ASP A 155 -6.48 -3.05 -1.06
CA ASP A 155 -5.05 -2.89 -1.36
C ASP A 155 -4.60 -3.94 -2.42
N PRO A 156 -4.02 -3.52 -3.56
CA PRO A 156 -3.58 -4.43 -4.64
C PRO A 156 -2.42 -5.36 -4.25
N THR A 157 -1.98 -5.30 -3.00
CA THR A 157 -0.88 -6.07 -2.42
C THR A 157 -1.26 -7.53 -2.17
N GLY A 158 -2.55 -7.87 -2.00
CA GLY A 158 -2.97 -9.23 -1.67
C GLY A 158 -2.54 -9.67 -0.26
N PRO A 159 -2.60 -10.98 0.07
CA PRO A 159 -2.25 -11.50 1.40
C PRO A 159 -0.76 -11.39 1.74
N GLY A 160 0.13 -11.34 0.73
CA GLY A 160 1.58 -11.28 0.89
C GLY A 160 2.12 -9.86 1.17
N THR A 161 1.60 -9.18 2.19
CA THR A 161 1.86 -7.74 2.42
C THR A 161 3.33 -7.40 2.65
N VAL A 162 4.04 -8.23 3.41
CA VAL A 162 5.48 -8.08 3.68
C VAL A 162 6.28 -8.29 2.40
N LEU A 163 6.12 -9.45 1.73
CA LEU A 163 6.83 -9.78 0.48
C LEU A 163 6.64 -8.71 -0.62
N VAL A 164 5.40 -8.25 -0.83
CA VAL A 164 5.13 -7.19 -1.81
C VAL A 164 5.72 -5.86 -1.36
N GLY A 165 5.79 -5.61 -0.05
CA GLY A 165 6.55 -4.50 0.55
C GLY A 165 8.03 -4.54 0.16
N GLU A 166 8.69 -5.69 0.36
CA GLU A 166 10.11 -5.87 0.01
C GLU A 166 10.37 -5.59 -1.47
N LEU A 167 9.57 -6.20 -2.34
CA LEU A 167 9.70 -5.99 -3.78
C LEU A 167 9.42 -4.53 -4.16
N ARG A 168 8.50 -3.85 -3.47
CA ARG A 168 8.27 -2.40 -3.67
C ARG A 168 9.44 -1.54 -3.19
N ALA A 169 10.17 -1.96 -2.16
CA ALA A 169 11.40 -1.29 -1.71
C ALA A 169 12.48 -1.37 -2.80
N VAL A 170 12.65 -2.53 -3.42
CA VAL A 170 13.54 -2.69 -4.59
C VAL A 170 13.09 -1.83 -5.76
N ASN A 171 11.79 -1.79 -6.08
CA ASN A 171 11.28 -0.88 -7.11
C ASN A 171 11.58 0.59 -6.76
N LEU A 172 11.46 0.98 -5.50
CA LEU A 172 11.73 2.35 -5.06
C LEU A 172 13.20 2.73 -5.28
N LEU A 173 14.13 1.82 -4.98
CA LEU A 173 15.56 1.96 -5.26
C LEU A 173 15.81 2.08 -6.76
N VAL A 174 15.35 1.10 -7.55
CA VAL A 174 15.55 1.04 -9.01
C VAL A 174 14.94 2.25 -9.72
N ASP A 175 13.80 2.76 -9.23
CA ASP A 175 13.18 4.02 -9.71
C ASP A 175 14.04 5.26 -9.42
N ASP A 176 14.93 5.26 -8.43
CA ASP A 176 15.77 6.42 -8.07
C ASP A 176 17.16 6.37 -8.70
N VAL A 177 17.79 5.19 -8.70
CA VAL A 177 19.17 5.04 -9.20
C VAL A 177 19.25 4.92 -10.72
N GLY A 178 18.12 4.80 -11.41
CA GLY A 178 18.07 4.68 -12.87
C GLY A 178 18.88 3.49 -13.38
N ASP A 179 19.45 3.60 -14.58
CA ASP A 179 20.13 2.50 -15.28
C ASP A 179 21.62 2.35 -14.91
N ALA A 180 22.00 2.62 -13.66
CA ALA A 180 23.37 2.40 -13.18
C ALA A 180 23.87 0.97 -13.54
N PRO A 181 25.02 0.84 -14.25
CA PRO A 181 25.42 -0.41 -14.89
C PRO A 181 25.86 -1.51 -13.92
N ASP A 182 26.26 -1.18 -12.69
CA ASP A 182 26.72 -2.15 -11.69
C ASP A 182 26.07 -1.89 -10.32
N LEU A 183 24.87 -2.43 -10.12
CA LEU A 183 24.12 -2.27 -8.87
C LEU A 183 24.01 -3.62 -8.16
N LEU A 184 24.58 -3.72 -6.96
CA LEU A 184 24.34 -4.81 -6.03
C LEU A 184 23.26 -4.40 -5.03
N VAL A 185 22.16 -5.17 -4.99
CA VAL A 185 21.06 -4.97 -4.04
C VAL A 185 21.08 -6.08 -2.98
N LEU A 186 21.27 -5.67 -1.74
CA LEU A 186 21.16 -6.51 -0.55
C LEU A 186 19.70 -6.55 -0.11
N VAL A 187 19.18 -7.76 0.03
CA VAL A 187 17.81 -8.03 0.51
C VAL A 187 17.87 -9.08 1.61
N ASP A 188 17.04 -8.96 2.64
CA ASP A 188 16.99 -9.94 3.73
C ASP A 188 15.89 -11.02 3.56
N SER A 189 15.00 -10.81 2.60
CA SER A 189 13.92 -11.71 2.26
C SER A 189 14.32 -12.68 1.14
N LEU A 190 14.56 -13.94 1.49
CA LEU A 190 14.77 -15.03 0.53
C LEU A 190 13.61 -15.16 -0.47
N SER A 191 12.38 -14.92 0.00
CA SER A 191 11.20 -14.91 -0.86
C SER A 191 11.27 -13.79 -1.90
N ALA A 192 11.67 -12.58 -1.52
CA ALA A 192 11.84 -11.48 -2.48
C ALA A 192 12.96 -11.79 -3.48
N LEU A 193 14.10 -12.30 -2.97
CA LEU A 193 15.24 -12.70 -3.79
C LEU A 193 14.86 -13.73 -4.85
N HIS A 194 14.00 -14.69 -4.51
CA HIS A 194 13.50 -15.70 -5.44
C HIS A 194 12.75 -15.09 -6.63
N TYR A 195 11.87 -14.11 -6.39
CA TYR A 195 11.16 -13.40 -7.47
C TYR A 195 12.11 -12.55 -8.32
N LEU A 196 13.04 -11.83 -7.69
CA LEU A 196 14.02 -11.01 -8.42
C LEU A 196 14.86 -11.87 -9.37
N ARG A 197 15.37 -13.01 -8.90
CA ARG A 197 16.15 -13.96 -9.74
C ARG A 197 15.31 -14.60 -10.83
N ALA A 198 14.02 -14.85 -10.60
CA ALA A 198 13.12 -15.33 -11.64
C ALA A 198 12.94 -14.28 -12.76
N TRP A 199 12.71 -13.02 -12.39
CA TRP A 199 12.58 -11.91 -13.34
C TRP A 199 13.88 -11.64 -14.10
N GLN A 200 15.05 -11.75 -13.45
CA GLN A 200 16.35 -11.64 -14.13
C GLN A 200 16.56 -12.72 -15.20
N ARG A 201 15.95 -13.90 -15.02
CA ARG A 201 15.95 -14.98 -16.02
C ARG A 201 14.84 -14.84 -17.07
N GLY A 202 14.07 -13.75 -17.05
CA GLY A 202 13.01 -13.46 -18.01
C GLY A 202 11.62 -13.96 -17.63
N ASP A 203 11.42 -14.59 -16.47
CA ASP A 203 10.10 -15.05 -16.01
C ASP A 203 9.24 -13.91 -15.45
N THR A 204 8.97 -12.88 -16.26
CA THR A 204 8.24 -11.67 -15.88
C THR A 204 6.74 -11.89 -15.64
N SER A 205 6.25 -13.10 -15.87
CA SER A 205 4.86 -13.51 -15.61
C SER A 205 4.61 -13.93 -14.15
N ARG A 206 5.69 -14.17 -13.39
CA ARG A 206 5.62 -14.72 -12.04
C ARG A 206 5.43 -13.62 -10.99
N PHE A 207 4.32 -13.69 -10.25
CA PHE A 207 3.99 -12.72 -9.19
C PHE A 207 3.61 -13.39 -7.86
N PRO A 208 3.73 -12.67 -6.71
CA PRO A 208 3.20 -13.13 -5.44
C PRO A 208 1.70 -13.49 -5.54
N ALA A 209 1.30 -14.57 -4.87
CA ALA A 209 -0.08 -15.03 -4.88
C ALA A 209 -1.04 -13.93 -4.40
N GLY A 210 -2.11 -13.70 -5.16
CA GLY A 210 -3.11 -12.67 -4.85
C GLY A 210 -2.67 -11.23 -5.17
N TYR A 211 -1.52 -11.01 -5.82
CA TYR A 211 -1.14 -9.69 -6.30
C TYR A 211 -2.07 -9.23 -7.44
N ASP A 212 -2.56 -8.00 -7.37
CA ASP A 212 -3.53 -7.47 -8.33
C ASP A 212 -2.86 -6.96 -9.62
N LEU A 213 -3.01 -7.77 -10.67
CA LEU A 213 -2.49 -7.55 -12.02
C LEU A 213 -3.42 -6.73 -12.93
N ARG A 214 -4.60 -6.32 -12.45
CA ARG A 214 -5.55 -5.59 -13.30
C ARG A 214 -4.90 -4.34 -13.90
N PRO A 215 -5.11 -4.08 -15.20
CA PRO A 215 -4.63 -2.86 -15.85
C PRO A 215 -5.12 -1.62 -15.10
N ARG A 216 -4.24 -0.63 -14.92
CA ARG A 216 -4.59 0.66 -14.32
C ARG A 216 -4.48 1.73 -15.39
N ARG A 217 -5.44 2.67 -15.40
CA ARG A 217 -5.54 3.75 -16.40
C ARG A 217 -4.27 4.62 -16.53
N ALA A 218 -3.49 4.75 -15.45
CA ALA A 218 -2.32 5.64 -15.42
C ALA A 218 -1.00 4.94 -15.73
N ARG A 219 -0.71 3.80 -15.07
CA ARG A 219 0.56 3.06 -15.18
C ARG A 219 0.37 1.60 -14.79
N PRO A 220 1.13 0.65 -15.36
CA PRO A 220 1.08 -0.76 -14.95
C PRO A 220 1.32 -0.96 -13.44
N PRO A 221 0.89 -2.10 -12.86
CA PRO A 221 1.20 -2.47 -11.49
C PRO A 221 2.67 -2.31 -11.13
N THR A 222 2.97 -1.92 -9.89
CA THR A 222 4.36 -1.69 -9.44
C THR A 222 5.25 -2.90 -9.64
N LEU A 223 4.77 -4.11 -9.34
CA LEU A 223 5.59 -5.32 -9.53
C LEU A 223 5.72 -5.73 -10.99
N VAL A 224 4.74 -5.43 -11.84
CA VAL A 224 4.86 -5.63 -13.30
C VAL A 224 5.99 -4.75 -13.84
N ARG A 225 5.98 -3.45 -13.49
CA ARG A 225 7.07 -2.53 -13.85
C ARG A 225 8.42 -2.98 -13.33
N LEU A 226 8.47 -3.51 -12.10
CA LEU A 226 9.72 -4.00 -11.51
C LEU A 226 10.22 -5.23 -12.27
N ALA A 227 9.35 -6.21 -12.54
CA ALA A 227 9.70 -7.43 -13.27
C ALA A 227 10.30 -7.10 -14.64
N GLU A 228 9.66 -6.21 -15.40
CA GLU A 228 10.15 -5.71 -16.68
C GLU A 228 11.54 -5.08 -16.54
N ARG A 229 11.74 -4.16 -15.57
CA ARG A 229 13.03 -3.49 -15.39
C ARG A 229 14.15 -4.41 -14.96
N VAL A 230 13.85 -5.36 -14.07
CA VAL A 230 14.81 -6.35 -13.61
C VAL A 230 15.24 -7.26 -14.75
N ALA A 231 14.30 -7.67 -15.61
CA ALA A 231 14.60 -8.49 -16.79
C ALA A 231 15.51 -7.77 -17.81
N HIS A 232 15.37 -6.44 -17.95
CA HIS A 232 16.17 -5.64 -18.88
C HIS A 232 17.46 -5.08 -18.27
N ARG A 233 17.86 -5.53 -17.08
CA ARG A 233 19.02 -4.99 -16.35
C ARG A 233 20.02 -6.07 -15.97
N PRO A 234 20.87 -6.53 -16.92
CA PRO A 234 21.82 -7.61 -16.66
C PRO A 234 22.89 -7.26 -15.61
N GLY A 235 23.21 -5.97 -15.43
CA GLY A 235 24.15 -5.49 -14.41
C GLY A 235 23.58 -5.36 -13.00
N LEU A 236 22.29 -5.69 -12.79
CA LEU A 236 21.70 -5.79 -11.47
C LEU A 236 22.12 -7.12 -10.83
N ARG A 237 22.72 -7.07 -9.64
CA ARG A 237 23.00 -8.24 -8.80
C ARG A 237 22.17 -8.18 -7.54
N THR A 238 21.74 -9.35 -7.04
CA THR A 238 20.95 -9.46 -5.82
C THR A 238 21.56 -10.49 -4.88
N GLU A 239 21.81 -10.08 -3.64
CA GLU A 239 22.41 -10.92 -2.62
C GLU A 239 21.56 -10.94 -1.36
N HIS A 240 21.54 -12.11 -0.71
CA HIS A 240 20.87 -12.27 0.57
C HIS A 240 21.78 -11.79 1.69
N VAL A 241 21.24 -10.98 2.59
CA VAL A 241 21.86 -10.68 3.88
C VAL A 241 20.97 -11.18 4.99
N LYS A 242 21.55 -11.74 6.05
CA LYS A 242 20.74 -12.16 7.19
C LYS A 242 20.16 -10.92 7.88
N GLY A 243 18.84 -10.84 7.98
CA GLY A 243 18.16 -9.79 8.73
C GLY A 243 18.59 -9.79 10.19
N HIS A 244 18.68 -8.61 10.80
CA HIS A 244 19.10 -8.39 12.19
C HIS A 244 20.48 -8.99 12.54
N SER A 245 21.37 -9.12 11.55
CA SER A 245 22.75 -9.57 11.76
C SER A 245 23.70 -8.43 12.13
N GLY A 246 23.21 -7.18 12.14
CA GLY A 246 24.04 -5.99 12.34
C GLY A 246 24.70 -5.49 11.05
N HIS A 247 24.29 -5.97 9.87
CA HIS A 247 24.81 -5.48 8.59
C HIS A 247 24.44 -3.99 8.40
N PRO A 248 25.39 -3.04 8.38
CA PRO A 248 25.08 -1.60 8.52
C PRO A 248 24.10 -1.06 7.49
N LEU A 249 24.24 -1.43 6.21
CA LEU A 249 23.31 -0.99 5.17
C LEU A 249 21.89 -1.56 5.35
N ASN A 250 21.77 -2.81 5.81
CA ASN A 250 20.46 -3.46 5.98
C ASN A 250 19.71 -2.86 7.16
N GLU A 251 20.38 -2.70 8.30
CA GLU A 251 19.80 -2.06 9.49
C GLU A 251 19.38 -0.59 9.21
N THR A 252 20.10 0.09 8.33
CA THR A 252 19.73 1.42 7.84
C THR A 252 18.45 1.38 7.02
N ALA A 253 18.32 0.42 6.10
CA ALA A 253 17.13 0.25 5.27
C ALA A 253 15.89 -0.07 6.13
N ASP A 254 16.00 -0.98 7.11
CA ASP A 254 14.93 -1.27 8.09
C ASP A 254 14.53 0.00 8.85
N SER A 255 15.52 0.71 9.37
CA SER A 255 15.30 1.94 10.12
C SER A 255 14.55 2.99 9.28
N LEU A 256 14.93 3.16 8.01
CA LEU A 256 14.24 4.05 7.07
C LEU A 256 12.81 3.60 6.79
N ALA A 257 12.57 2.31 6.55
CA ALA A 257 11.24 1.75 6.37
C ALA A 257 10.36 1.98 7.62
N SER A 258 10.94 1.79 8.80
CA SER A 258 10.30 2.01 10.10
C SER A 258 10.02 3.49 10.40
N ILE A 259 10.91 4.42 10.02
CA ILE A 259 10.69 5.88 10.08
C ILE A 259 9.51 6.23 9.18
N ALA A 260 9.52 5.81 7.92
CA ALA A 260 8.46 6.08 6.97
C ALA A 260 7.09 5.61 7.50
N ARG A 261 7.00 4.35 7.93
CA ARG A 261 5.77 3.79 8.50
C ARG A 261 5.26 4.61 9.69
N ARG A 262 6.15 4.97 10.63
CA ARG A 262 5.78 5.73 11.84
C ARG A 262 5.40 7.18 11.54
N GLY A 263 5.98 7.79 10.50
CA GLY A 263 5.65 9.14 10.05
C GLY A 263 4.18 9.30 9.64
N LEU A 264 3.49 8.23 9.24
CA LEU A 264 2.05 8.27 8.97
C LEU A 264 1.19 8.51 10.23
N ALA A 265 1.69 8.13 11.41
CA ALA A 265 0.94 8.19 12.66
C ALA A 265 1.31 9.40 13.53
N ARG A 266 2.45 10.06 13.26
CA ARG A 266 2.97 11.15 14.08
C ARG A 266 3.57 12.26 13.22
N PRO A 267 3.32 13.55 13.54
CA PRO A 267 4.04 14.67 12.93
C PRO A 267 5.48 14.68 13.46
N LEU A 268 6.37 14.01 12.74
CA LEU A 268 7.81 14.06 12.92
C LEU A 268 8.41 14.56 11.62
N ASP A 269 9.48 15.37 11.67
CA ASP A 269 10.29 15.63 10.48
C ASP A 269 11.05 14.33 10.13
N PRO A 270 10.61 13.61 9.08
CA PRO A 270 11.17 12.31 8.78
C PRO A 270 12.55 12.46 8.08
N THR A 271 12.83 13.62 7.48
CA THR A 271 14.05 13.87 6.68
C THR A 271 15.26 14.05 7.58
N ALA A 272 15.22 15.00 8.53
CA ALA A 272 16.34 15.23 9.45
C ALA A 272 16.73 13.97 10.25
N ARG A 273 15.71 13.18 10.63
CA ARG A 273 15.92 11.90 11.31
C ARG A 273 16.56 10.85 10.40
N ALA A 274 16.12 10.75 9.15
CA ALA A 274 16.70 9.85 8.16
C ALA A 274 18.16 10.21 7.85
N GLU A 275 18.46 11.48 7.64
CA GLU A 275 19.83 11.95 7.34
C GLU A 275 20.80 11.69 8.50
N SER A 276 20.38 11.99 9.73
CA SER A 276 21.18 11.72 10.93
C SER A 276 21.50 10.23 11.07
N LEU A 277 20.51 9.38 10.81
CA LEU A 277 20.64 7.93 10.87
C LEU A 277 21.56 7.40 9.76
N VAL A 278 21.30 7.79 8.50
CA VAL A 278 22.10 7.39 7.33
C VAL A 278 23.55 7.82 7.50
N THR A 279 23.80 9.01 8.04
CA THR A 279 25.15 9.50 8.34
C THR A 279 25.87 8.57 9.31
N ALA A 280 25.23 8.21 10.42
CA ALA A 280 25.84 7.35 11.45
C ALA A 280 26.18 5.95 10.91
N PHE A 281 25.25 5.31 10.21
CA PHE A 281 25.45 3.96 9.70
C PHE A 281 26.43 3.89 8.53
N LEU A 282 26.47 4.90 7.65
CA LEU A 282 27.44 4.91 6.55
C LEU A 282 28.87 5.15 7.02
N ARG A 283 29.07 5.90 8.11
CA ARG A 283 30.38 5.95 8.76
C ARG A 283 30.81 4.56 9.20
N ALA A 284 29.95 3.85 9.94
CA ALA A 284 30.24 2.47 10.36
C ALA A 284 30.49 1.51 9.18
N TRP A 285 29.76 1.64 8.07
CA TRP A 285 29.97 0.86 6.84
C TRP A 285 31.35 1.10 6.21
N HIS A 286 31.73 2.37 6.01
CA HIS A 286 33.00 2.70 5.38
C HIS A 286 34.19 2.45 6.30
N ASP A 287 34.04 2.65 7.61
CA ASP A 287 35.09 2.39 8.61
C ASP A 287 35.31 0.88 8.81
N GLY A 288 34.24 0.07 8.84
CA GLY A 288 34.33 -1.39 9.02
C GLY A 288 34.89 -2.16 7.82
N HIS A 289 34.82 -1.57 6.61
CA HIS A 289 35.46 -2.12 5.40
C HIS A 289 36.84 -1.52 5.10
N GLY A 290 37.32 -0.60 5.93
CA GLY A 290 38.66 0.01 5.83
C GLY A 290 39.80 -0.81 6.44
N LEU A 291 39.52 -1.96 7.05
CA LEU A 291 40.52 -2.80 7.75
C LEU A 291 40.93 -4.08 7.01
N ALA A 292 40.56 -4.23 5.74
CA ALA A 292 41.11 -5.27 4.86
C ALA A 292 41.86 -4.60 3.71
N ALA A 293 43.08 -4.13 4.02
CA ALA A 293 44.13 -3.81 3.06
C ALA A 293 44.91 -5.08 2.73
#